data_AF-A0A1G2KPE9-F1
#
_entry.id   AF-A0A1G2KPE9-F1
#
_cell.length_a   1.000
_cell.length_b   1.000
_cell.length_c   1.000
_cell.angle_alpha   90.00
_cell.angle_beta   90.00
_cell.angle_gamma   90.00
#
_symmetry.space_group_name_H-M   'P 1'
#
loop_
_entity.id
_entity.type
_entity.pdbx_description
1 polymer ?
#
loop_
_entity_poly.entity_id
_entity_poly.type
_entity_poly.pdbx_seq_one_letter_code
_entity_poly.pdbx_strand_id
1 'polypeptide(L)'
;MSEIAASPTQTLRYLLAFIIAAGSVILGFTYFGKTARSGVEALGRNPLAARIIEFGVFLNLFLTLGIIAVGILIAYGIIIF
;
A
#
# COMPACT_ATOMS: atom_id res chain seq x y z
N MET A 1 25.10 11.06 -17.12
CA MET A 1 23.93 11.70 -16.49
C MET A 1 23.26 12.68 -17.46
N SER A 2 23.06 12.28 -18.73
CA SER A 2 22.58 13.17 -19.81
C SER A 2 21.29 12.69 -20.49
N GLU A 3 20.72 11.54 -20.09
CA GLU A 3 19.50 11.01 -20.72
C GLU A 3 18.20 11.55 -20.13
N ILE A 4 18.21 12.12 -18.90
CA ILE A 4 17.02 12.67 -18.25
C ILE A 4 16.46 13.89 -19.01
N ALA A 5 17.30 14.58 -19.79
CA ALA A 5 16.93 15.75 -20.59
C ALA A 5 16.51 15.43 -22.04
N ALA A 6 16.69 14.19 -22.51
CA ALA A 6 16.47 13.84 -23.91
C ALA A 6 14.99 13.58 -24.25
N SER A 7 14.17 13.20 -23.26
CA SER A 7 12.71 13.08 -23.45
C SER A 7 11.94 13.49 -22.17
N PRO A 8 11.33 14.69 -22.15
CA PRO A 8 10.53 15.17 -21.01
C PRO A 8 9.42 14.19 -20.59
N THR A 9 8.92 13.42 -21.55
CA THR A 9 7.88 12.40 -21.35
C THR A 9 8.36 11.21 -20.51
N GLN A 10 9.59 10.71 -20.70
CA GLN A 10 10.11 9.60 -19.88
C GLN A 10 10.31 10.01 -18.42
N THR A 11 10.85 11.22 -18.20
CA THR A 11 11.03 11.76 -16.84
C THR A 11 9.69 11.90 -16.11
N LEU A 12 8.65 12.37 -16.80
CA LEU A 12 7.30 12.46 -16.23
C LEU A 12 6.72 11.08 -15.87
N ARG A 13 6.95 10.05 -16.71
CA ARG A 13 6.49 8.68 -16.44
C ARG A 13 7.15 8.09 -15.21
N TYR A 14 8.47 8.24 -15.07
CA TYR A 14 9.18 7.76 -13.88
C TYR A 14 8.72 8.46 -12.60
N LEU A 15 8.47 9.78 -12.67
CA LEU A 15 7.92 10.53 -11.55
C LEU A 15 6.52 10.03 -11.17
N LEU A 16 5.64 9.82 -12.15
CA LEU A 16 4.29 9.29 -11.92
C LEU A 16 4.33 7.87 -11.33
N ALA A 17 5.16 6.98 -11.89
CA ALA A 17 5.34 5.63 -11.36
C ALA A 17 5.81 5.65 -9.91
N PHE A 18 6.76 6.53 -9.58
CA PHE A 18 7.23 6.72 -8.21
C PHE A 18 6.12 7.21 -7.28
N ILE A 19 5.35 8.22 -7.68
CA ILE A 19 4.24 8.76 -6.88
C ILE A 19 3.18 7.68 -6.63
N ILE A 20 2.83 6.88 -7.63
CA ILE A 20 1.84 5.82 -7.48
C ILE A 20 2.36 4.70 -6.58
N ALA A 21 3.59 4.23 -6.79
CA ALA A 21 4.18 3.21 -5.95
C ALA A 21 4.30 3.67 -4.49
N ALA A 22 4.92 4.84 -4.26
CA ALA A 22 5.06 5.41 -2.93
C ALA A 22 3.70 5.69 -2.27
N GLY A 23 2.76 6.26 -3.03
CA GLY A 23 1.39 6.54 -2.58
C GLY A 23 0.66 5.28 -2.14
N SER A 24 0.73 4.19 -2.93
CA SER A 24 0.10 2.92 -2.59
C SER A 24 0.64 2.33 -1.29
N VAL A 25 1.95 2.40 -1.07
CA VAL A 25 2.62 1.93 0.15
C VAL A 25 2.20 2.78 1.34
N ILE A 26 2.35 4.11 1.25
CA ILE A 26 2.02 5.04 2.33
C ILE A 26 0.56 4.91 2.75
N LEU A 27 -0.35 4.90 1.77
CA LEU A 27 -1.78 4.76 2.05
C LEU A 27 -2.07 3.39 2.63
N GLY A 28 -1.55 2.32 2.03
CA GLY A 28 -1.72 0.94 2.52
C GLY A 28 -1.34 0.81 3.99
N PHE A 29 -0.12 1.24 4.35
CA PHE A 29 0.35 1.20 5.74
C PHE A 29 -0.43 2.13 6.67
N THR A 30 -0.84 3.31 6.22
CA THR A 30 -1.61 4.25 7.06
C THR A 30 -3.00 3.68 7.41
N TYR A 31 -3.71 3.11 6.43
CA TYR A 31 -5.02 2.49 6.67
C TYR A 31 -4.89 1.22 7.49
N PHE A 32 -3.92 0.36 7.17
CA PHE A 32 -3.64 -0.84 7.95
C PHE A 32 -3.32 -0.51 9.40
N GLY A 33 -2.44 0.46 9.66
CA GLY A 33 -2.06 0.86 11.02
C GLY A 33 -3.25 1.32 11.86
N LYS A 34 -4.18 2.07 11.25
CA LYS A 34 -5.44 2.47 11.91
C LYS A 34 -6.30 1.25 12.27
N THR A 35 -6.52 0.34 11.31
CA THR A 35 -7.33 -0.85 11.54
C THR A 35 -6.70 -1.81 12.54
N ALA A 36 -5.38 -2.02 12.45
CA ALA A 36 -4.63 -2.86 13.38
C ALA A 36 -4.70 -2.31 14.81
N ARG A 37 -4.56 -0.98 14.99
CA ARG A 37 -4.73 -0.33 16.29
C ARG A 37 -6.12 -0.59 16.87
N SER A 38 -7.18 -0.38 16.08
CA SER A 38 -8.55 -0.66 16.53
C SER A 38 -8.77 -2.14 16.84
N GLY A 39 -8.14 -3.04 16.09
CA GLY A 39 -8.13 -4.48 16.37
C GLY A 39 -7.49 -4.81 17.72
N VAL A 40 -6.32 -4.22 18.02
CA VAL A 40 -5.64 -4.41 19.32
C VAL A 40 -6.47 -3.83 20.47
N GLU A 41 -7.05 -2.63 20.29
CA GLU A 41 -7.94 -2.02 21.28
C GLU A 41 -9.19 -2.89 21.53
N ALA A 42 -9.79 -3.48 20.49
CA ALA A 42 -10.92 -4.40 20.61
C ALA A 42 -10.53 -5.71 21.32
N LEU A 43 -9.35 -6.26 21.02
CA LEU A 43 -8.82 -7.46 21.66
C LEU A 43 -8.63 -7.26 23.16
N GLY A 44 -8.08 -6.10 23.56
CA GLY A 44 -7.90 -5.74 24.96
C GLY A 44 -9.23 -5.55 25.71
N ARG A 45 -10.30 -5.16 25.02
CA ARG A 45 -11.63 -4.98 25.63
C ARG A 45 -12.43 -6.27 25.73
N ASN A 46 -12.26 -7.20 24.79
CA ASN A 46 -12.96 -8.47 24.78
C ASN A 46 -12.06 -9.63 24.32
N PRO A 47 -11.26 -10.21 25.22
CA PRO A 47 -10.34 -11.29 24.87
C PRO A 47 -11.05 -12.59 24.46
N LEU A 48 -12.32 -12.80 24.82
CA LEU A 48 -13.08 -13.98 24.35
C LEU A 48 -13.31 -13.98 22.83
N ALA A 49 -13.29 -12.80 22.20
CA ALA A 49 -13.44 -12.64 20.75
C ALA A 49 -12.11 -12.66 19.98
N ALA A 50 -10.99 -13.00 20.64
CA ALA A 50 -9.64 -12.87 20.11
C ALA A 50 -9.48 -13.44 18.69
N ARG A 51 -9.93 -14.68 18.48
CA ARG A 51 -9.80 -15.37 17.20
C ARG A 51 -10.50 -14.65 16.04
N ILE A 52 -11.64 -14.02 16.30
CA ILE A 52 -12.42 -13.29 15.29
C ILE A 52 -11.73 -11.96 14.97
N ILE A 53 -11.22 -11.28 16.00
CA ILE A 53 -10.51 -10.00 15.86
C ILE A 53 -9.20 -10.20 15.11
N GLU A 54 -8.41 -11.19 15.51
CA GLU A 54 -7.15 -11.55 14.83
C GLU A 54 -7.39 -11.90 13.38
N PHE A 55 -8.43 -12.69 13.07
CA PHE A 55 -8.81 -12.98 11.69
C PHE A 55 -9.16 -11.71 10.91
N GLY A 56 -9.91 -10.77 11.49
CA GLY A 56 -10.25 -9.50 10.86
C GLY A 56 -9.02 -8.61 10.59
N VAL A 57 -8.07 -8.56 11.52
CA VAL A 57 -6.80 -7.84 11.35
C VAL A 57 -5.96 -8.50 10.26
N PHE A 58 -5.90 -9.82 10.24
CA PHE A 58 -5.16 -10.60 9.24
C PHE A 58 -5.76 -10.44 7.83
N LEU A 59 -7.08 -10.44 7.73
CA LEU A 59 -7.78 -10.18 6.47
C LEU A 59 -7.48 -8.76 5.97
N ASN A 60 -7.51 -7.76 6.86
CA ASN A 60 -7.12 -6.39 6.50
C ASN A 60 -5.67 -6.30 6.04
N LEU A 61 -4.74 -6.99 6.69
CA LEU A 61 -3.35 -7.07 6.25
C LEU A 61 -3.25 -7.59 4.81
N PHE A 62 -3.96 -8.68 4.51
CA PHE A 62 -3.99 -9.25 3.15
C PHE A 62 -4.58 -8.29 2.12
N LEU A 63 -5.68 -7.61 2.46
CA LEU A 63 -6.25 -6.58 1.58
C LEU A 63 -5.28 -5.43 1.35
N THR A 64 -4.61 -4.95 2.39
CA THR A 64 -3.59 -3.90 2.28
C THR A 64 -2.43 -4.33 1.38
N LEU A 65 -1.92 -5.55 1.56
CA LEU A 65 -0.87 -6.09 0.69
C LEU A 65 -1.35 -6.20 -0.76
N GLY A 66 -2.62 -6.58 -0.98
CA GLY A 66 -3.25 -6.58 -2.30
C GLY A 66 -3.28 -5.19 -2.93
N ILE A 67 -3.69 -4.16 -2.18
CA ILE A 67 -3.71 -2.77 -2.65
C ILE A 67 -2.30 -2.29 -3.03
N ILE A 68 -1.29 -2.58 -2.19
CA ILE A 68 0.10 -2.23 -2.46
C ILE A 68 0.60 -2.95 -3.71
N ALA A 69 0.33 -4.25 -3.84
CA ALA A 69 0.72 -5.04 -5.01
C ALA A 69 0.11 -4.48 -6.29
N VAL A 70 -1.17 -4.12 -6.29
CA VAL A 70 -1.83 -3.48 -7.44
C VAL A 70 -1.19 -2.13 -7.77
N GLY A 71 -0.87 -1.30 -6.77
CA GLY A 71 -0.18 -0.03 -6.98
C GLY A 71 1.20 -0.20 -7.62
N ILE A 72 1.95 -1.21 -7.18
CA ILE A 72 3.26 -1.56 -7.77
C ILE A 72 3.10 -2.05 -9.21
N LEU A 73 2.10 -2.90 -9.49
CA LEU A 73 1.82 -3.37 -10.85
C LEU A 73 1.48 -2.22 -11.80
N ILE A 74 0.70 -1.25 -11.34
CA ILE A 74 0.38 -0.04 -12.11
C ILE A 74 1.65 0.78 -12.36
N ALA A 75 2.47 1.01 -11.33
CA ALA A 75 3.73 1.75 -11.47
C ALA A 75 4.69 1.06 -12.45
N TYR A 76 4.78 -0.27 -12.41
CA TYR A 76 5.56 -1.08 -13.35
C TYR A 76 5.03 -0.95 -14.78
N GLY A 77 3.70 -0.97 -14.96
CA GLY A 77 3.07 -0.72 -16.25
C GLY A 77 3.41 0.65 -16.82
N ILE A 78 3.44 1.70 -16.00
CA ILE A 78 3.81 3.07 -16.42
C ILE A 78 5.26 3.17 -16.89
N ILE A 79 6.15 2.36 -16.29
CA ILE A 79 7.57 2.32 -16.67
C ILE A 79 7.76 1.61 -18.01
N ILE A 80 7.01 0.52 -18.24
CA ILE A 80 7.16 -0.31 -19.45
C ILE A 80 6.46 0.28 -20.66
N PHE A 81 5.19 0.66 -20.51
CA PHE A 81 4.36 1.16 -21.61
C PHE A 81 4.47 2.65 -21.67
#